data_AF-A0A1P8YA09-F1
#
_entry.id   AF-A0A1P8YA09-F1
#
_cell.length_a   1.000
_cell.length_b   1.000
_cell.length_c   1.000
_cell.angle_alpha   90.00
_cell.angle_beta   90.00
_cell.angle_gamma   90.00
#
_symmetry.space_group_name_H-M   'P 1'
#
loop_
_entity.id
_entity.type
_entity.pdbx_description
1 polymer ?
#
loop_
_entity_poly.entity_id
_entity_poly.type
_entity_poly.pdbx_seq_one_letter_code
_entity_poly.pdbx_strand_id
1 'polypeptide(L)'
;MTIFRNTPLTLIIIFCSFGLYQTMGVSLAPENSPTFLVDNNIRLAILGLSVYTAAFVCESLRAGINTVHVGQAEAGRSLGLTFAQNLRLIVLPQAFRSVIAPLGSVLIALTKNSTIASVIGVAEASLLMKSMIENEAAIFVVGGIFALGFVILTLPMGLLFGYLGKRLEVAR
;
A
#
# COMPACT_ATOMS: atom_id res chain seq x y z
N MET A 1 9.99 11.23 0.02
CA MET A 1 8.93 10.45 -0.66
C MET A 1 9.27 10.03 -2.08
N THR A 2 9.98 10.85 -2.88
CA THR A 2 10.21 10.60 -4.31
C THR A 2 11.13 9.41 -4.61
N ILE A 3 12.13 9.13 -3.75
CA ILE A 3 13.07 8.03 -3.95
C ILE A 3 12.35 6.67 -3.98
N PHE A 4 11.55 6.35 -2.96
CA PHE A 4 10.86 5.06 -2.88
C PHE A 4 9.76 4.87 -3.94
N ARG A 5 9.07 5.96 -4.33
CA ARG A 5 8.06 5.90 -5.40
C ARG A 5 8.66 5.69 -6.80
N ASN A 6 9.90 6.12 -6.98
CA ASN A 6 10.62 5.99 -8.26
C ASN A 6 11.50 4.73 -8.30
N THR A 7 11.55 3.95 -7.22
CA THR A 7 12.30 2.70 -7.16
C THR A 7 11.34 1.55 -7.43
N PRO A 8 11.65 0.63 -8.37
CA PRO A 8 10.86 -0.58 -8.56
C PRO A 8 10.69 -1.35 -7.24
N LEU A 9 9.45 -1.71 -6.89
CA LEU A 9 9.15 -2.44 -5.66
C LEU A 9 9.91 -3.78 -5.58
N THR A 10 10.14 -4.43 -6.72
CA THR A 10 10.96 -5.65 -6.80
C THR A 10 12.36 -5.44 -6.23
N LEU A 11 13.01 -4.31 -6.54
CA LEU A 11 14.34 -3.98 -6.01
C LEU A 11 14.31 -3.74 -4.50
N ILE A 12 13.26 -3.11 -3.99
CA ILE A 12 13.10 -2.88 -2.54
C ILE A 12 12.95 -4.24 -1.81
N ILE A 13 12.14 -5.15 -2.35
CA ILE A 13 11.93 -6.48 -1.76
C ILE A 13 13.21 -7.32 -1.83
N ILE A 14 13.92 -7.29 -2.96
CA ILE A 14 15.24 -7.92 -3.10
C ILE A 14 16.23 -7.32 -2.09
N PHE A 15 16.26 -5.99 -1.92
CA PHE A 15 17.11 -5.34 -0.94
C PHE A 15 16.80 -5.77 0.49
N CYS A 16 15.53 -5.96 0.85
CA CYS A 16 15.17 -6.49 2.16
C CYS A 16 15.75 -7.90 2.40
N SER A 17 15.72 -8.78 1.39
CA SER A 17 16.26 -10.14 1.53
C SER A 17 17.79 -10.20 1.45
N PHE A 18 18.39 -9.66 0.40
CA PHE A 18 19.84 -9.76 0.15
C PHE A 18 20.64 -8.69 0.91
N GLY A 19 20.14 -7.46 0.98
CA GLY A 19 20.79 -6.36 1.68
C GLY A 19 20.66 -6.49 3.19
N LEU A 20 19.43 -6.47 3.72
CA LEU A 20 19.23 -6.49 5.18
C LEU A 20 19.56 -7.85 5.78
N TYR A 21 19.01 -8.94 5.25
CA TYR A 21 19.22 -10.25 5.86
C TYR A 21 20.58 -10.87 5.49
N GLN A 22 20.87 -11.12 4.21
CA GLN A 22 22.10 -11.85 3.86
C GLN A 22 23.40 -11.05 4.09
N THR A 23 23.39 -9.74 3.81
CA THR A 23 24.62 -8.92 3.94
C THR A 23 24.78 -8.34 5.34
N MET A 24 23.70 -7.81 5.93
CA MET A 24 23.75 -7.16 7.24
C MET A 24 23.38 -8.08 8.41
N GLY A 25 22.94 -9.32 8.15
CA GLY A 25 22.58 -10.29 9.19
C GLY A 25 21.28 -9.95 9.93
N VAL A 26 20.42 -9.08 9.40
CA VAL A 26 19.17 -8.69 10.05
C VAL A 26 18.11 -9.77 9.86
N SER A 27 17.91 -10.60 10.89
CA SER A 27 16.82 -11.57 10.95
C SER A 27 15.60 -10.96 11.68
N LEU A 28 14.41 -11.12 11.09
CA LEU A 28 13.15 -10.67 11.66
C LEU A 28 12.33 -11.82 12.26
N ALA A 29 12.77 -13.06 12.10
CA ALA A 29 12.15 -14.25 12.68
C ALA A 29 13.15 -15.00 13.60
N PRO A 30 12.67 -15.85 14.53
CA PRO A 30 13.55 -16.63 15.39
C PRO A 30 14.35 -17.66 14.56
N GLU A 31 15.68 -17.55 14.61
CA GLU A 31 16.61 -18.41 13.85
C GLU A 31 16.57 -19.89 14.26
N ASN A 32 16.10 -20.16 15.47
CA ASN A 32 15.93 -21.50 16.01
C ASN A 32 14.67 -22.23 15.52
N SER A 33 13.81 -21.57 14.72
CA SER A 33 12.59 -22.18 14.19
C SER A 33 12.89 -23.05 12.95
N PRO A 34 12.29 -24.25 12.82
CA PRO A 34 12.39 -25.05 11.59
C PRO A 34 11.78 -24.34 10.37
N THR A 35 10.90 -23.35 10.57
CA THR A 35 10.26 -22.54 9.51
C THR A 35 10.92 -21.18 9.32
N PHE A 36 12.10 -20.96 9.91
CA PHE A 36 12.78 -19.65 9.95
C PHE A 36 12.84 -18.95 8.59
N LEU A 37 13.25 -19.64 7.52
CA LEU A 37 13.39 -19.04 6.20
C LEU A 37 12.07 -18.46 5.67
N VAL A 38 10.97 -19.20 5.84
CA VAL A 38 9.64 -18.79 5.38
C VAL A 38 9.15 -17.60 6.20
N ASP A 39 9.24 -17.70 7.53
CA ASP A 39 8.78 -16.66 8.44
C ASP A 39 9.58 -15.35 8.27
N ASN A 40 10.90 -15.47 8.09
CA ASN A 40 11.78 -14.34 7.87
C ASN A 40 11.44 -13.64 6.54
N ASN A 41 11.28 -14.41 5.45
CA ASN A 41 10.98 -13.85 4.14
C ASN A 41 9.59 -13.18 4.11
N ILE A 42 8.58 -13.74 4.78
CA ILE A 42 7.27 -13.09 4.94
C ILE A 42 7.43 -11.74 5.65
N ARG A 43 8.15 -11.69 6.77
CA ARG A 43 8.36 -10.45 7.52
C ARG A 43 9.16 -9.40 6.74
N LEU A 44 10.16 -9.83 5.97
CA LEU A 44 10.93 -8.95 5.08
C LEU A 44 10.09 -8.43 3.91
N ALA A 45 9.21 -9.26 3.34
CA ALA A 45 8.25 -8.82 2.34
C ALA A 45 7.30 -7.77 2.90
N ILE A 46 6.74 -8.01 4.10
CA ILE A 46 5.89 -7.03 4.81
C ILE A 46 6.64 -5.73 5.03
N LEU A 47 7.91 -5.77 5.45
CA LEU A 47 8.74 -4.59 5.64
C LEU A 47 8.88 -3.79 4.33
N GLY A 48 9.32 -4.45 3.25
CA GLY A 48 9.53 -3.79 1.96
C GLY A 48 8.23 -3.22 1.37
N LEU A 49 7.14 -3.98 1.42
CA LEU A 49 5.81 -3.53 1.00
C LEU A 49 5.33 -2.34 1.84
N SER A 50 5.57 -2.36 3.15
CA SER A 50 5.19 -1.28 4.07
C SER A 50 5.95 0.00 3.76
N VAL A 51 7.27 -0.06 3.60
CA VAL A 51 8.10 1.10 3.27
C VAL A 51 7.69 1.70 1.92
N TYR A 52 7.50 0.86 0.91
CA TYR A 52 7.05 1.30 -0.41
C TYR A 52 5.67 1.96 -0.34
N THR A 53 4.69 1.26 0.24
CA THR A 53 3.31 1.74 0.32
C THR A 53 3.17 2.99 1.16
N ALA A 54 3.93 3.10 2.26
CA ALA A 54 3.96 4.27 3.12
C ALA A 54 4.36 5.53 2.34
N ALA A 55 5.28 5.44 1.37
CA ALA A 55 5.65 6.58 0.54
C ALA A 55 4.47 7.10 -0.32
N PHE A 56 3.61 6.21 -0.82
CA PHE A 56 2.39 6.59 -1.54
C PHE A 56 1.30 7.12 -0.60
N VAL A 57 1.10 6.48 0.56
CA VAL A 57 0.16 6.95 1.58
C VAL A 57 0.53 8.36 2.05
N CYS A 58 1.80 8.60 2.38
CA CYS A 58 2.27 9.93 2.81
C CYS A 58 2.05 10.99 1.72
N GLU A 59 2.26 10.65 0.45
CA GLU A 59 1.96 11.58 -0.63
C GLU A 59 0.46 11.85 -0.74
N SER A 60 -0.39 10.83 -0.70
CA SER A 60 -1.84 11.00 -0.75
C SER A 60 -2.31 11.91 0.38
N LEU A 61 -1.81 11.70 1.61
CA LEU A 61 -2.10 12.55 2.76
C LEU A 61 -1.63 13.98 2.57
N ARG A 62 -0.39 14.19 2.10
CA ARG A 62 0.16 15.51 1.81
C ARG A 62 -0.66 16.25 0.73
N ALA A 63 -0.99 15.56 -0.36
CA ALA A 63 -1.79 16.11 -1.43
C ALA A 63 -3.19 16.49 -0.92
N GLY A 64 -3.80 15.64 -0.09
CA GLY A 64 -5.08 15.92 0.54
C GLY A 64 -5.08 17.15 1.45
N ILE A 65 -4.07 17.30 2.30
CA ILE A 65 -3.91 18.52 3.12
C ILE A 65 -3.80 19.76 2.23
N ASN A 66 -3.04 19.66 1.14
CA ASN A 66 -2.86 20.76 0.19
C ASN A 66 -4.12 21.09 -0.64
N THR A 67 -5.17 20.26 -0.60
CA THR A 67 -6.46 20.59 -1.23
C THR A 67 -7.30 21.58 -0.42
N VAL A 68 -6.99 21.77 0.86
CA VAL A 68 -7.73 22.70 1.73
C VAL A 68 -7.29 24.13 1.42
N HIS A 69 -8.25 24.99 1.06
CA HIS A 69 -7.98 26.39 0.72
C HIS A 69 -7.37 27.14 1.91
N VAL A 70 -6.27 27.88 1.69
CA VAL A 70 -5.55 28.61 2.74
C VAL A 70 -6.45 29.57 3.51
N GLY A 71 -7.43 30.19 2.84
CA GLY A 71 -8.41 31.09 3.47
C GLY A 71 -9.24 30.43 4.57
N GLN A 72 -9.46 29.11 4.55
CA GLN A 72 -10.12 28.39 5.65
C GLN A 72 -9.27 28.40 6.91
N ALA A 73 -7.96 28.22 6.75
CA ALA A 73 -7.00 28.30 7.86
C ALA A 73 -6.83 29.76 8.34
N GLU A 74 -6.83 30.73 7.44
CA GLU A 74 -6.76 32.15 7.81
C GLU A 74 -8.03 32.61 8.55
N ALA A 75 -9.22 32.21 8.09
CA ALA A 75 -10.48 32.50 8.79
C ALA A 75 -10.48 31.92 10.22
N GLY A 76 -10.02 30.69 10.40
CA GLY A 76 -9.88 30.09 11.73
C GLY A 76 -8.93 30.86 12.65
N ARG A 77 -7.82 31.38 12.10
CA ARG A 77 -6.89 32.25 12.85
C ARG A 77 -7.53 33.59 13.22
N SER A 78 -8.31 34.18 12.33
CA SER A 78 -9.06 35.42 12.60
C SER A 78 -10.12 35.25 13.70
N LEU A 79 -10.62 34.03 13.90
CA LEU A 79 -11.52 33.65 15.00
C LEU A 79 -10.78 33.31 16.31
N GLY A 80 -9.46 33.50 16.37
CA GLY A 80 -8.66 33.24 17.56
C GLY A 80 -8.27 31.77 17.78
N LEU A 81 -8.47 30.89 16.78
CA LEU A 81 -8.04 29.49 16.91
C LEU A 81 -6.51 29.38 16.87
N THR A 82 -5.96 28.64 17.82
CA THR A 82 -4.55 28.21 17.80
C THR A 82 -4.29 27.30 16.59
N PHE A 83 -3.02 27.15 16.22
CA PHE A 83 -2.62 26.26 15.11
C PHE A 83 -3.18 24.84 15.25
N ALA A 84 -3.07 24.24 16.45
CA ALA A 84 -3.55 22.89 16.70
C ALA A 84 -5.09 22.78 16.59
N GLN A 85 -5.82 23.79 17.08
CA GLN A 85 -7.27 23.86 16.93
C GLN A 85 -7.67 23.99 15.47
N ASN A 86 -7.01 24.87 14.72
CA ASN A 86 -7.27 25.06 13.30
C ASN A 86 -6.99 23.77 12.49
N LEU A 87 -5.85 23.14 12.75
CA LEU A 87 -5.48 21.87 12.14
C LEU A 87 -6.53 20.79 12.43
N ARG A 88 -6.93 20.62 13.69
CA ARG A 88 -7.85 19.55 14.12
C ARG A 88 -9.30 19.79 13.70
N LEU A 89 -9.77 21.04 13.75
CA LEU A 89 -11.19 21.38 13.56
C LEU A 89 -11.52 21.73 12.12
N ILE A 90 -10.56 22.27 11.36
CA ILE A 90 -10.80 22.80 10.00
C ILE A 90 -10.05 21.97 8.96
N VAL A 91 -8.71 21.92 9.06
CA VAL A 91 -7.87 21.37 7.98
C VAL A 91 -7.97 19.84 7.89
N LEU A 92 -7.73 19.11 8.98
CA LEU A 92 -7.71 17.64 8.96
C LEU A 92 -9.06 17.03 8.55
N PRO A 93 -10.23 17.49 9.04
CA PRO A 93 -11.51 16.93 8.60
C PRO A 93 -11.82 17.18 7.12
N GLN A 94 -11.34 18.28 6.55
CA GLN A 94 -11.49 18.57 5.11
C GLN A 94 -10.51 17.74 4.27
N ALA A 95 -9.24 17.72 4.67
CA ALA A 95 -8.20 16.92 4.04
C ALA A 95 -8.51 15.42 4.08
N PHE A 96 -9.07 14.91 5.18
CA PHE A 96 -9.42 13.50 5.31
C PHE A 96 -10.43 13.07 4.25
N ARG A 97 -11.41 13.92 3.92
CA ARG A 97 -12.42 13.63 2.89
C ARG A 97 -11.80 13.55 1.50
N SER A 98 -10.79 14.38 1.19
CA SER A 98 -10.14 14.38 -0.13
C SER A 98 -9.16 13.21 -0.36
N VAL A 99 -8.70 12.55 0.71
CA VAL A 99 -7.73 11.44 0.59
C VAL A 99 -8.37 10.06 0.45
N ILE A 100 -9.67 9.91 0.70
CA ILE A 100 -10.33 8.59 0.75
C ILE A 100 -10.21 7.83 -0.57
N ALA A 101 -10.52 8.47 -1.69
CA ALA A 101 -10.40 7.83 -3.00
C ALA A 101 -8.92 7.53 -3.37
N PRO A 102 -7.96 8.47 -3.23
CA PRO A 102 -6.54 8.17 -3.40
C PRO A 102 -6.03 7.01 -2.53
N LEU A 103 -6.42 6.94 -1.26
CA LEU A 103 -6.01 5.85 -0.37
C LEU A 103 -6.61 4.50 -0.80
N GLY A 104 -7.85 4.50 -1.31
CA GLY A 104 -8.45 3.31 -1.92
C GLY A 104 -7.62 2.79 -3.09
N SER A 105 -7.16 3.67 -3.97
CA SER A 105 -6.27 3.31 -5.08
C SER A 105 -4.93 2.74 -4.60
N VAL A 106 -4.35 3.30 -3.54
CA VAL A 106 -3.12 2.78 -2.93
C VAL A 106 -3.33 1.40 -2.33
N LEU A 107 -4.46 1.14 -1.67
CA LEU A 107 -4.78 -0.18 -1.13
C LEU A 107 -5.01 -1.23 -2.22
N ILE A 108 -5.72 -0.88 -3.31
CA ILE A 108 -5.88 -1.77 -4.46
C ILE A 108 -4.51 -2.09 -5.10
N ALA A 109 -3.63 -1.09 -5.18
CA ALA A 109 -2.28 -1.29 -5.66
C ALA A 109 -1.49 -2.22 -4.73
N LEU A 110 -1.57 -2.04 -3.41
CA LEU A 110 -0.94 -2.93 -2.43
C LEU A 110 -1.40 -4.39 -2.59
N THR A 111 -2.70 -4.63 -2.77
CA THR A 111 -3.25 -5.99 -2.99
C THR A 111 -2.64 -6.68 -4.21
N LYS A 112 -2.39 -5.94 -5.30
CA LYS A 112 -1.72 -6.50 -6.49
C LYS A 112 -0.23 -6.64 -6.27
N ASN A 113 0.39 -5.66 -5.63
CA ASN A 113 1.82 -5.60 -5.38
C ASN A 113 2.32 -6.65 -4.39
N SER A 114 1.46 -7.18 -3.50
CA SER A 114 1.84 -8.26 -2.58
C SER A 114 2.37 -9.50 -3.32
N THR A 115 1.90 -9.72 -4.55
CA THR A 115 2.38 -10.82 -5.41
C THR A 115 3.86 -10.75 -5.75
N ILE A 116 4.51 -9.59 -5.61
CA ILE A 116 5.95 -9.40 -5.84
C ILE A 116 6.79 -10.10 -4.76
N ALA A 117 6.21 -10.39 -3.58
CA ALA A 117 6.90 -11.12 -2.52
C ALA A 117 7.41 -12.51 -2.95
N SER A 118 6.84 -13.09 -4.02
CA SER A 118 7.32 -14.34 -4.61
C SER A 118 8.76 -14.30 -5.11
N VAL A 119 9.30 -13.12 -5.42
CA VAL A 119 10.70 -12.94 -5.83
C VAL A 119 11.68 -13.35 -4.73
N ILE A 120 11.28 -13.29 -3.46
CA ILE A 120 12.08 -13.76 -2.32
C ILE A 120 11.53 -15.06 -1.73
N GLY A 121 10.78 -15.84 -2.53
CA GLY A 121 10.31 -17.17 -2.15
C GLY A 121 9.12 -17.18 -1.17
N VAL A 122 8.42 -16.06 -0.99
CA VAL A 122 7.16 -16.06 -0.23
C VAL A 122 6.06 -16.70 -1.09
N ALA A 123 5.44 -17.75 -0.57
CA ALA A 123 4.36 -18.47 -1.25
C ALA A 123 3.08 -17.62 -1.26
N GLU A 124 2.86 -16.94 -2.38
CA GLU A 124 1.70 -16.09 -2.64
C GLU A 124 0.94 -16.56 -3.88
N ALA A 125 -0.16 -15.86 -4.20
CA ALA A 125 -0.97 -16.13 -5.39
C ALA A 125 -0.14 -16.27 -6.69
N SER A 126 0.87 -15.43 -6.91
CA SER A 126 1.73 -15.51 -8.10
C SER A 126 2.60 -16.77 -8.16
N LEU A 127 3.08 -17.26 -7.01
CA LEU A 127 3.86 -18.49 -6.95
C LEU A 127 2.99 -19.72 -7.20
N LEU A 128 1.79 -19.74 -6.62
CA LEU A 128 0.80 -20.78 -6.87
C LEU A 128 0.36 -20.81 -8.34
N MET A 129 0.12 -19.64 -8.93
CA MET A 129 -0.21 -19.50 -10.35
C MET A 129 0.91 -20.08 -11.23
N LYS A 130 2.17 -19.72 -10.96
CA LYS A 130 3.33 -20.25 -11.69
C LYS A 130 3.39 -21.78 -11.60
N SER A 131 3.29 -22.32 -10.38
CA SER A 131 3.33 -23.77 -10.14
C SER A 131 2.21 -24.50 -10.89
N MET A 132 0.97 -23.99 -10.87
CA MET A 132 -0.14 -24.60 -11.61
C MET A 132 0.07 -24.54 -13.13
N ILE A 133 0.60 -23.43 -13.66
CA ILE A 133 0.91 -23.30 -15.09
C ILE A 133 1.98 -24.33 -15.50
N GLU A 134 3.01 -24.51 -14.68
CA GLU A 134 4.09 -25.47 -14.95
C GLU A 134 3.60 -26.93 -14.89
N ASN A 135 2.69 -27.25 -13.98
CA ASN A 135 2.17 -28.61 -13.80
C ASN A 135 1.07 -28.99 -14.81
N GLU A 136 0.19 -28.06 -15.15
CA GLU A 136 -1.02 -28.34 -15.95
C GLU A 136 -0.92 -27.83 -17.41
N ALA A 137 0.12 -27.05 -17.74
CA ALA A 137 0.30 -26.38 -19.05
C ALA A 137 -0.89 -25.51 -19.52
N ALA A 138 -1.84 -25.21 -18.63
CA ALA A 138 -3.10 -24.54 -18.94
C ALA A 138 -3.04 -23.02 -18.68
N ILE A 139 -2.12 -22.32 -19.36
CA ILE A 139 -1.79 -20.89 -19.12
C ILE A 139 -3.04 -20.00 -19.08
N PHE A 140 -3.94 -20.12 -20.08
CA PHE A 140 -5.12 -19.26 -20.17
C PHE A 140 -6.16 -19.54 -19.07
N VAL A 141 -6.36 -20.80 -18.70
CA VAL A 141 -7.33 -21.19 -17.67
C VAL A 141 -6.84 -20.75 -16.30
N VAL A 142 -5.60 -21.10 -15.96
CA VAL A 142 -4.99 -20.73 -14.68
C VAL A 142 -4.88 -19.21 -14.56
N GLY A 143 -4.39 -18.53 -15.61
CA GLY A 143 -4.33 -17.07 -15.64
C GLY A 143 -5.71 -16.41 -15.47
N GLY A 144 -6.75 -16.97 -16.10
CA GLY A 144 -8.14 -16.50 -15.96
C GLY A 144 -8.67 -16.62 -14.53
N ILE A 145 -8.41 -17.76 -13.86
CA ILE A 145 -8.82 -17.97 -12.46
C ILE A 145 -8.16 -16.94 -11.53
N PHE A 146 -6.84 -16.73 -11.66
CA PHE A 146 -6.13 -15.75 -10.83
C PHE A 146 -6.57 -14.32 -11.13
N ALA A 147 -6.78 -13.97 -12.40
CA ALA A 147 -7.32 -12.67 -12.79
C ALA A 147 -8.69 -12.42 -12.15
N LEU A 148 -9.61 -13.40 -12.22
CA LEU A 148 -10.90 -13.33 -11.55
C LEU A 148 -10.76 -13.20 -10.02
N GLY A 149 -9.84 -13.94 -9.41
CA GLY A 149 -9.52 -13.82 -7.99
C GLY A 149 -9.13 -12.39 -7.61
N PHE A 150 -8.22 -11.77 -8.38
CA PHE A 150 -7.85 -10.37 -8.14
C PHE A 150 -9.00 -9.39 -8.38
N VAL A 151 -9.88 -9.64 -9.36
CA VAL A 151 -11.09 -8.82 -9.55
C VAL A 151 -12.00 -8.94 -8.33
N ILE A 152 -12.25 -10.14 -7.83
CA ILE A 152 -13.07 -10.37 -6.63
C ILE A 152 -12.47 -9.66 -5.41
N LEU A 153 -11.15 -9.60 -5.28
CA LEU A 153 -10.48 -8.90 -4.18
C LEU A 153 -10.53 -7.37 -4.34
N THR A 154 -10.27 -6.86 -5.55
CA THR A 154 -10.05 -5.42 -5.78
C THR A 154 -11.32 -4.65 -6.10
N LEU A 155 -12.33 -5.28 -6.70
CA LEU A 155 -13.57 -4.63 -7.10
C LEU A 155 -14.40 -4.17 -5.89
N PRO A 156 -14.60 -4.96 -4.81
CA PRO A 156 -15.29 -4.49 -3.61
C PRO A 156 -14.58 -3.29 -2.97
N MET A 157 -13.25 -3.29 -2.95
CA MET A 157 -12.46 -2.14 -2.48
C MET A 157 -12.72 -0.91 -3.36
N GLY A 158 -12.67 -1.06 -4.68
CA GLY A 158 -12.95 0.02 -5.62
C GLY A 158 -14.36 0.60 -5.46
N LEU A 159 -15.37 -0.25 -5.31
CA LEU A 159 -16.75 0.18 -5.07
C LEU A 159 -16.89 0.88 -3.71
N LEU A 160 -16.30 0.33 -2.64
CA LEU A 160 -16.34 0.92 -1.31
C LEU A 160 -15.70 2.31 -1.28
N PHE A 161 -14.45 2.44 -1.74
CA PHE A 161 -13.73 3.71 -1.73
C PHE A 161 -14.31 4.71 -2.73
N GLY A 162 -14.84 4.24 -3.86
CA GLY A 162 -15.58 5.08 -4.81
C GLY A 162 -16.88 5.63 -4.23
N TYR A 163 -17.65 4.79 -3.53
CA TYR A 163 -18.86 5.21 -2.83
C TYR A 163 -18.54 6.21 -1.70
N LEU A 164 -17.55 5.89 -0.85
CA LEU A 164 -17.13 6.77 0.24
C LEU A 164 -16.60 8.11 -0.31
N GLY A 165 -15.85 8.07 -1.41
CA GLY A 165 -15.38 9.26 -2.11
C GLY A 165 -16.55 10.16 -2.52
N LYS A 166 -17.54 9.62 -3.25
CA LYS A 166 -18.73 10.39 -3.68
C LYS A 166 -19.56 10.91 -2.51
N ARG A 167 -19.70 10.14 -1.43
CA ARG A 167 -20.49 10.53 -0.26
C ARG A 167 -19.82 11.68 0.52
N LEU A 168 -18.50 11.70 0.54
CA LEU A 168 -17.71 12.62 1.35
C LEU A 168 -17.12 13.78 0.55
N GLU A 169 -17.29 13.75 -0.77
CA GLU A 169 -16.99 14.86 -1.65
C GLU A 169 -17.80 16.09 -1.22
N VAL A 170 -17.08 17.13 -0.81
CA VAL A 170 -17.69 18.42 -0.50
C VAL A 170 -18.05 19.04 -1.84
N ALA A 171 -19.35 19.32 -2.04
CA ALA A 171 -19.80 20.15 -3.17
C ALA A 171 -18.98 21.45 -3.13
N ARG A 172 -18.17 21.65 -4.17
CA ARG A 172 -17.27 22.80 -4.30
C ARG A 172 -18.05 24.08 -4.56
#